data_AF-A0A257AEP1-F1
#
_entry.id   AF-A0A257AEP1-F1
#
_cell.length_a   1.000
_cell.length_b   1.000
_cell.length_c   1.000
_cell.angle_alpha   90.00
_cell.angle_beta   90.00
_cell.angle_gamma   90.00
#
_symmetry.space_group_name_H-M   'P 1'
#
loop_
_entity.id
_entity.type
_entity.pdbx_description
1 polymer ?
#
loop_
_entity_poly.entity_id
_entity_poly.type
_entity_poly.pdbx_seq_one_letter_code
_entity_poly.pdbx_strand_id
1 'polypeptide(L)'
;VDIQCTQPAIVDAANHFHTEVVTTDPMSKIEGATHIEFDAERADEIGRELITMAVDNYINRDQTKVYVPNYEPHDMMGGFSTEQIIEALDKVKPGDPVGALVDNIKNGNIRGVAAVIGCVTPRDEYGYRTVELLRELIKNDIMVILTGCVATVASYHDLLKPDPSYPGVGESLADVMDAIATANGLEALPPCLFMGACVDNSRIEEVLNAVANHLNVRIDQLPVAASAPEYIAEKAIPIGFWAVSLGIFTHIGDQPNVAASKRVVKWLTDDMEEIFGGKFYVEADPYKTAKKIIEVIDEKRRALGI
;
A
#
# COMPACT_ATOMS: atom_id res chain seq x y z
N VAL A 1 18.59 -1.34 -12.23
CA VAL A 1 17.47 -2.21 -11.81
C VAL A 1 18.06 -3.46 -11.20
N ASP A 2 17.49 -3.92 -10.11
CA ASP A 2 17.89 -5.13 -9.38
C ASP A 2 16.95 -6.29 -9.75
N ILE A 3 15.90 -6.54 -8.97
CA ILE A 3 15.00 -7.68 -9.11
C ILE A 3 13.54 -7.25 -9.07
N GLN A 4 12.71 -8.03 -9.77
CA GLN A 4 11.24 -8.00 -9.68
C GLN A 4 10.59 -6.71 -10.23
N CYS A 5 9.36 -6.84 -10.73
CA CYS A 5 8.51 -5.75 -11.23
C CYS A 5 9.10 -4.85 -12.34
N THR A 6 10.32 -5.11 -12.80
CA THR A 6 10.94 -4.44 -13.96
C THR A 6 10.43 -5.09 -15.23
N GLN A 7 9.78 -4.30 -16.09
CA GLN A 7 9.33 -4.77 -17.40
C GLN A 7 10.51 -4.83 -18.36
N PRO A 8 10.90 -6.01 -18.91
CA PRO A 8 12.09 -6.13 -19.77
C PRO A 8 12.08 -5.21 -21.00
N ALA A 9 10.89 -4.84 -21.48
CA ALA A 9 10.69 -3.90 -22.58
C ALA A 9 11.27 -2.48 -22.32
N ILE A 10 11.69 -2.17 -21.08
CA ILE A 10 12.46 -0.96 -20.77
C ILE A 10 13.71 -0.80 -21.66
N VAL A 11 14.38 -1.90 -22.03
CA VAL A 11 15.56 -1.86 -22.90
C VAL A 11 15.18 -1.41 -24.30
N ASP A 12 14.13 -1.99 -24.87
CA ASP A 12 13.62 -1.58 -26.19
C ASP A 12 13.19 -0.11 -26.20
N ALA A 13 12.50 0.34 -25.15
CA ALA A 13 12.14 1.74 -25.01
C ALA A 13 13.38 2.65 -24.92
N ALA A 14 14.39 2.26 -24.13
CA ALA A 14 15.63 3.00 -23.94
C ALA A 14 16.44 3.17 -25.25
N ASN A 15 16.40 2.18 -26.14
CA ASN A 15 17.08 2.22 -27.46
C ASN A 15 16.59 3.34 -28.39
N HIS A 16 15.40 3.92 -28.12
CA HIS A 16 14.89 5.08 -28.85
C HIS A 16 15.37 6.43 -28.28
N PHE A 17 16.03 6.40 -27.13
CA PHE A 17 16.57 7.55 -26.42
C PHE A 17 18.08 7.34 -26.17
N HIS A 18 18.60 7.95 -25.10
CA HIS A 18 19.96 7.78 -24.63
C HIS A 18 19.96 7.27 -23.19
N THR A 19 18.94 6.53 -22.76
CA THR A 19 18.87 6.04 -21.38
C THR A 19 19.72 4.78 -21.25
N GLU A 20 20.66 4.76 -20.31
CA GLU A 20 21.39 3.54 -19.98
C GLU A 20 20.57 2.66 -19.04
N VAL A 21 20.27 1.43 -19.45
CA VAL A 21 19.62 0.43 -18.60
C VAL A 21 20.69 -0.48 -18.04
N VAL A 22 20.77 -0.54 -16.72
CA VAL A 22 21.77 -1.36 -16.01
C VAL A 22 21.08 -2.37 -15.11
N THR A 23 21.40 -3.63 -15.29
CA THR A 23 20.99 -4.72 -14.38
C THR A 23 22.10 -4.99 -13.38
N THR A 24 21.72 -5.23 -12.11
CA THR A 24 22.71 -5.38 -11.03
C THR A 24 22.64 -6.72 -10.30
N ASP A 25 21.52 -7.45 -10.40
CA ASP A 25 21.39 -8.76 -9.76
C ASP A 25 21.72 -9.89 -10.77
N PRO A 26 22.57 -10.88 -10.40
CA PRO A 26 22.97 -11.94 -11.32
C PRO A 26 21.82 -12.86 -11.74
N MET A 27 20.72 -12.91 -10.98
CA MET A 27 19.50 -13.67 -11.29
C MET A 27 18.52 -12.91 -12.19
N SER A 28 18.72 -11.60 -12.37
CA SER A 28 17.78 -10.71 -13.06
C SER A 28 18.50 -9.87 -14.12
N LYS A 29 18.96 -10.56 -15.17
CA LYS A 29 19.58 -9.95 -16.36
C LYS A 29 18.54 -9.72 -17.45
N ILE A 30 18.74 -8.67 -18.25
CA ILE A 30 17.89 -8.32 -19.38
C ILE A 30 18.79 -8.21 -20.61
N GLU A 31 18.44 -8.90 -21.69
CA GLU A 31 19.18 -8.83 -22.95
C GLU A 31 19.22 -7.38 -23.46
N GLY A 32 20.39 -6.94 -23.93
CA GLY A 32 20.62 -5.57 -24.40
C GLY A 32 20.90 -4.53 -23.30
N ALA A 33 20.69 -4.85 -22.02
CA ALA A 33 21.09 -3.99 -20.92
C ALA A 33 22.58 -4.17 -20.56
N THR A 34 23.21 -3.11 -20.08
CA THR A 34 24.50 -3.21 -19.39
C THR A 34 24.32 -3.99 -18.09
N HIS A 35 25.30 -4.81 -17.72
CA HIS A 35 25.27 -5.58 -16.47
C HIS A 35 26.48 -5.23 -15.60
N ILE A 36 26.21 -4.72 -14.40
CA ILE A 36 27.20 -4.43 -13.37
C ILE A 36 26.73 -5.15 -12.11
N GLU A 37 27.28 -6.35 -11.87
CA GLU A 37 26.87 -7.19 -10.75
C GLU A 37 27.14 -6.48 -9.41
N PHE A 38 26.11 -6.40 -8.57
CA PHE A 38 26.21 -5.80 -7.25
C PHE A 38 26.92 -6.73 -6.27
N ASP A 39 27.92 -6.20 -5.59
CA ASP A 39 28.63 -6.83 -4.48
C ASP A 39 28.54 -5.90 -3.26
N ALA A 40 28.01 -6.41 -2.15
CA ALA A 40 27.83 -5.65 -0.93
C ALA A 40 29.16 -5.10 -0.37
N GLU A 41 30.28 -5.82 -0.54
CA GLU A 41 31.60 -5.36 -0.10
C GLU A 41 32.12 -4.18 -0.94
N ARG A 42 31.58 -4.00 -2.15
CA ARG A 42 31.96 -2.97 -3.12
C ARG A 42 30.82 -1.99 -3.41
N ALA A 43 29.80 -1.93 -2.54
CA ALA A 43 28.58 -1.15 -2.79
C ALA A 43 28.86 0.32 -3.13
N ASP A 44 29.78 0.98 -2.41
CA ASP A 44 30.17 2.37 -2.65
C ASP A 44 30.89 2.56 -3.99
N GLU A 45 31.74 1.61 -4.38
CA GLU A 45 32.47 1.63 -5.64
C GLU A 45 31.50 1.48 -6.82
N ILE A 46 30.64 0.47 -6.76
CA ILE A 46 29.63 0.17 -7.77
C ILE A 46 28.62 1.31 -7.87
N GLY A 47 28.18 1.86 -6.74
CA GLY A 47 27.30 3.03 -6.70
C GLY A 47 27.92 4.25 -7.40
N ARG A 48 29.22 4.51 -7.19
CA ARG A 48 29.93 5.57 -7.91
C ARG A 48 30.03 5.28 -9.40
N GLU A 49 30.35 4.04 -9.79
CA GLU A 49 30.42 3.62 -11.20
C GLU A 49 29.09 3.87 -11.92
N LEU A 50 27.97 3.45 -11.34
CA LEU A 50 26.63 3.66 -11.89
C LEU A 50 26.28 5.14 -12.06
N ILE A 51 26.58 5.97 -11.06
CA ILE A 51 26.34 7.43 -11.11
C ILE A 51 27.23 8.09 -12.15
N THR A 52 28.53 7.75 -12.19
CA THR A 52 29.47 8.28 -13.18
C THR A 52 29.00 7.96 -14.59
N MET A 53 28.58 6.72 -14.86
CA MET A 53 28.04 6.34 -16.16
C MET A 53 26.79 7.17 -16.55
N ALA A 54 25.87 7.41 -15.61
CA ALA A 54 24.70 8.24 -15.87
C ALA A 54 25.07 9.71 -16.17
N VAL A 55 26.03 10.28 -15.44
CA VAL A 55 26.54 11.65 -15.64
C VAL A 55 27.28 11.77 -16.97
N ASP A 56 28.19 10.85 -17.27
CA ASP A 56 28.98 10.86 -18.50
C ASP A 56 28.07 10.73 -19.73
N ASN A 57 27.01 9.92 -19.63
CA ASN A 57 26.04 9.76 -20.69
C ASN A 57 25.10 10.96 -20.89
N TYR A 58 25.01 11.90 -19.93
CA TYR A 58 24.16 13.08 -20.05
C TYR A 58 24.48 13.93 -21.29
N ILE A 59 25.75 13.99 -21.71
CA ILE A 59 26.17 14.73 -22.92
C ILE A 59 25.53 14.18 -24.21
N ASN A 60 25.19 12.89 -24.24
CA ASN A 60 24.54 12.26 -25.38
C ASN A 60 23.06 12.62 -25.49
N ARG A 61 22.46 13.19 -24.44
CA ARG A 61 21.03 13.50 -24.40
C ARG A 61 20.63 14.52 -25.47
N ASP A 62 19.90 14.06 -26.48
CA ASP A 62 19.23 14.92 -27.46
C ASP A 62 18.14 15.78 -26.79
N GLN A 63 18.47 17.04 -26.51
CA GLN A 63 17.58 17.98 -25.85
C GLN A 63 16.30 18.27 -26.67
N THR A 64 16.31 18.03 -27.98
CA THR A 64 15.11 18.25 -28.83
C THR A 64 14.03 17.19 -28.63
N LYS A 65 14.40 16.04 -28.05
CA LYS A 65 13.48 14.92 -27.73
C LYS A 65 13.05 14.89 -26.28
N VAL A 66 13.55 15.82 -25.45
CA VAL A 66 13.20 15.88 -24.04
C VAL A 66 11.83 16.53 -23.91
N TYR A 67 10.90 15.77 -23.34
CA TYR A 67 9.62 16.27 -22.89
C TYR A 67 9.41 15.86 -21.44
N VAL A 68 9.46 16.83 -20.54
CA VAL A 68 9.03 16.67 -19.14
C VAL A 68 7.66 17.35 -19.04
N PRO A 69 6.59 16.63 -18.63
CA PRO A 69 5.28 17.23 -18.48
C PRO A 69 5.31 18.48 -17.60
N ASN A 70 4.61 19.54 -18.02
CA ASN A 70 4.60 20.83 -17.34
C ASN A 70 3.48 20.91 -16.27
N TYR A 71 3.55 20.01 -15.29
CA TYR A 71 2.77 20.09 -14.07
C TYR A 71 3.71 19.91 -12.87
N GLU A 72 3.40 20.58 -11.78
CA GLU A 72 4.18 20.43 -10.54
C GLU A 72 4.04 19.00 -10.01
N PRO A 73 5.12 18.40 -9.49
CA PRO A 73 5.02 17.16 -8.76
C PRO A 73 4.05 17.29 -7.58
N HIS A 74 3.29 16.23 -7.32
CA HIS A 74 2.45 16.18 -6.13
C HIS A 74 3.32 15.99 -4.89
N ASP A 75 3.02 16.77 -3.85
CA ASP A 75 3.62 16.57 -2.52
C ASP A 75 3.15 15.23 -1.95
N MET A 76 4.06 14.51 -1.31
CA MET A 76 3.73 13.29 -0.59
C MET A 76 4.47 13.19 0.74
N MET A 77 3.77 12.72 1.77
CA MET A 77 4.33 12.32 3.04
C MET A 77 4.33 10.79 3.15
N GLY A 78 5.50 10.22 3.43
CA GLY A 78 5.68 8.79 3.70
C GLY A 78 6.47 8.57 4.99
N GLY A 79 6.93 7.34 5.23
CA GLY A 79 7.76 7.02 6.39
C GLY A 79 6.97 6.62 7.64
N PHE A 80 5.72 6.18 7.47
CA PHE A 80 4.86 5.68 8.55
C PHE A 80 5.25 4.25 8.95
N SER A 81 6.49 4.05 9.41
CA SER A 81 6.91 2.79 10.03
C SER A 81 6.08 2.48 11.29
N THR A 82 6.07 1.21 11.73
CA THR A 82 5.46 0.80 13.00
C THR A 82 5.95 1.67 14.15
N GLU A 83 7.27 1.89 14.22
CA GLU A 83 7.92 2.69 15.25
C GLU A 83 7.44 4.14 15.23
N GLN A 84 7.37 4.74 14.04
CA GLN A 84 6.91 6.13 13.89
C GLN A 84 5.42 6.29 14.21
N ILE A 85 4.57 5.31 13.85
CA ILE A 85 3.16 5.31 14.23
C ILE A 85 3.02 5.24 15.76
N ILE A 86 3.76 4.35 16.41
CA ILE A 86 3.74 4.20 17.88
C ILE A 86 4.23 5.48 18.57
N GLU A 87 5.34 6.07 18.11
CA GLU A 87 5.85 7.34 18.66
C GLU A 87 4.84 8.48 18.48
N ALA A 88 4.22 8.59 17.29
CA ALA A 88 3.25 9.62 17.01
C ALA A 88 2.00 9.51 17.89
N LEU A 89 1.52 8.29 18.11
CA LEU A 89 0.37 8.01 18.99
C LEU A 89 0.72 8.20 20.48
N ASP A 90 1.96 7.96 20.89
CA ASP A 90 2.39 8.20 22.27
C ASP A 90 2.31 9.68 22.63
N LYS A 91 2.57 10.59 21.68
CA LYS A 91 2.36 12.02 21.91
C LYS A 91 0.89 12.40 22.09
N VAL A 92 -0.02 11.64 21.51
CA VAL A 92 -1.47 11.83 21.70
C VAL A 92 -1.91 11.29 23.07
N LYS A 93 -1.40 10.12 23.47
CA LYS A 93 -1.71 9.49 24.76
C LYS A 93 -0.44 8.93 25.41
N PRO A 94 0.31 9.76 26.16
CA PRO A 94 1.61 9.35 26.71
C PRO A 94 1.53 8.10 27.59
N GLY A 95 2.35 7.11 27.28
CA GLY A 95 2.41 5.81 27.96
C GLY A 95 1.38 4.79 27.48
N ASP A 96 0.48 5.14 26.57
CA ASP A 96 -0.52 4.24 25.99
C ASP A 96 -0.81 4.54 24.50
N PRO A 97 0.21 4.44 23.62
CA PRO A 97 0.07 4.76 22.20
C PRO A 97 -0.96 3.87 21.49
N VAL A 98 -1.00 2.57 21.81
CA VAL A 98 -1.97 1.64 21.21
C VAL A 98 -3.39 1.99 21.65
N GLY A 99 -3.57 2.38 22.92
CA GLY A 99 -4.85 2.86 23.42
C GLY A 99 -5.36 4.10 22.69
N ALA A 100 -4.47 5.02 22.27
CA ALA A 100 -4.88 6.20 21.49
C ALA A 100 -5.60 5.82 20.18
N LEU A 101 -5.09 4.79 19.48
CA LEU A 101 -5.73 4.27 18.27
C LEU A 101 -7.01 3.50 18.60
N VAL A 102 -6.94 2.61 19.59
CA VAL A 102 -8.06 1.75 20.00
C VAL A 102 -9.26 2.57 20.48
N ASP A 103 -9.04 3.64 21.24
CA ASP A 103 -10.11 4.50 21.76
C ASP A 103 -10.89 5.17 20.60
N ASN A 104 -10.19 5.62 19.56
CA ASN A 104 -10.80 6.18 18.34
C ASN A 104 -11.51 5.13 17.49
N ILE A 105 -11.09 3.87 17.52
CA ILE A 105 -11.85 2.79 16.90
C ILE A 105 -13.14 2.53 17.71
N LYS A 106 -13.03 2.40 19.04
CA LYS A 106 -14.16 2.09 19.92
C LYS A 106 -15.25 3.18 19.91
N ASN A 107 -14.87 4.45 19.90
CA ASN A 107 -15.82 5.56 19.89
C ASN A 107 -16.43 5.84 18.51
N GLY A 108 -15.91 5.19 17.46
CA GLY A 108 -16.42 5.31 16.09
C GLY A 108 -15.77 6.44 15.28
N ASN A 109 -14.82 7.19 15.84
CA ASN A 109 -14.12 8.23 15.11
C ASN A 109 -13.28 7.67 13.95
N ILE A 110 -12.69 6.50 14.18
CA ILE A 110 -12.17 5.62 13.13
C ILE A 110 -13.15 4.46 13.02
N ARG A 111 -13.87 4.36 11.89
CA ARG A 111 -14.80 3.25 11.66
C ARG A 111 -14.04 1.92 11.61
N GLY A 112 -12.91 1.88 10.94
CA GLY A 112 -12.02 0.72 10.90
C GLY A 112 -10.75 1.05 10.12
N VAL A 113 -9.93 0.02 9.85
CA VAL A 113 -8.67 0.18 9.12
C VAL A 113 -8.66 -0.71 7.89
N ALA A 114 -8.27 -0.16 6.74
CA ALA A 114 -8.10 -0.94 5.51
C ALA A 114 -6.68 -0.81 4.98
N ALA A 115 -6.02 -1.95 4.76
CA ALA A 115 -4.75 -2.00 4.04
C ALA A 115 -5.04 -2.15 2.54
N VAL A 116 -4.74 -1.11 1.76
CA VAL A 116 -4.78 -1.16 0.28
C VAL A 116 -3.35 -1.29 -0.21
N ILE A 117 -3.04 -2.39 -0.89
CA ILE A 117 -1.67 -2.82 -1.12
C ILE A 117 -1.44 -3.30 -2.55
N GLY A 118 -0.18 -3.44 -2.92
CA GLY A 118 0.21 -4.23 -4.09
C GLY A 118 0.45 -3.39 -5.33
N CYS A 119 0.04 -3.94 -6.48
CA CYS A 119 0.39 -3.43 -7.80
C CYS A 119 -0.70 -2.52 -8.37
N VAL A 120 -0.40 -1.99 -9.56
CA VAL A 120 -1.33 -1.30 -10.44
C VAL A 120 -1.31 -1.98 -11.81
N THR A 121 -2.40 -1.88 -12.55
CA THR A 121 -2.63 -2.70 -13.76
C THR A 121 -2.82 -1.84 -15.00
N PRO A 122 -2.24 -2.23 -16.16
CA PRO A 122 -2.52 -1.57 -17.44
C PRO A 122 -3.78 -2.11 -18.12
N ARG A 123 -4.54 -3.01 -17.47
CA ARG A 123 -5.77 -3.61 -18.05
C ARG A 123 -6.92 -2.61 -18.18
N ASP A 124 -6.94 -1.63 -17.28
CA ASP A 124 -7.96 -0.56 -17.20
C ASP A 124 -7.26 0.80 -17.23
N GLU A 125 -8.02 1.88 -17.02
CA GLU A 125 -7.44 3.18 -16.68
C GLU A 125 -6.50 3.04 -15.47
N TYR A 126 -5.24 3.43 -15.68
CA TYR A 126 -4.15 3.16 -14.74
C TYR A 126 -4.45 3.75 -13.37
N GLY A 127 -4.59 2.88 -12.36
CA GLY A 127 -4.85 3.30 -11.00
C GLY A 127 -6.32 3.61 -10.67
N TYR A 128 -7.25 3.53 -11.62
CA TYR A 128 -8.65 3.90 -11.42
C TYR A 128 -9.29 3.18 -10.23
N ARG A 129 -9.17 1.84 -10.17
CA ARG A 129 -9.81 1.04 -9.11
C ARG A 129 -9.18 1.34 -7.75
N THR A 130 -7.87 1.57 -7.73
CA THR A 130 -7.13 1.94 -6.52
C THR A 130 -7.64 3.28 -6.00
N VAL A 131 -7.62 4.33 -6.82
CA VAL A 131 -7.94 5.70 -6.41
C VAL A 131 -9.41 5.82 -5.94
N GLU A 132 -10.34 5.24 -6.69
CA GLU A 132 -11.76 5.29 -6.33
C GLU A 132 -12.04 4.50 -5.05
N LEU A 133 -11.39 3.35 -4.84
CA LEU A 133 -11.49 2.62 -3.59
C LEU A 133 -10.97 3.46 -2.41
N LEU A 134 -9.79 4.09 -2.55
CA LEU A 134 -9.20 4.91 -1.50
C LEU A 134 -10.14 6.05 -1.10
N ARG A 135 -10.69 6.78 -2.09
CA ARG A 135 -11.65 7.87 -1.88
C ARG A 135 -12.89 7.42 -1.14
N GLU A 136 -13.48 6.30 -1.53
CA GLU A 136 -14.66 5.78 -0.85
C GLU A 136 -14.37 5.34 0.59
N LEU A 137 -13.19 4.77 0.85
CA LEU A 137 -12.82 4.35 2.21
C LEU A 137 -12.60 5.56 3.14
N ILE A 138 -11.76 6.52 2.76
CA ILE A 138 -11.45 7.68 3.61
C ILE A 138 -12.69 8.55 3.87
N LYS A 139 -13.59 8.65 2.89
CA LYS A 139 -14.87 9.36 3.00
C LYS A 139 -15.81 8.74 4.04
N ASN A 140 -15.67 7.44 4.30
CA ASN A 140 -16.48 6.68 5.24
C ASN A 140 -15.73 6.41 6.58
N ASP A 141 -14.81 7.31 6.94
CA ASP A 141 -14.03 7.26 8.19
C ASP A 141 -13.18 5.99 8.37
N ILE A 142 -12.80 5.34 7.25
CA ILE A 142 -11.84 4.23 7.28
C ILE A 142 -10.44 4.81 7.19
N MET A 143 -9.61 4.52 8.20
CA MET A 143 -8.19 4.83 8.13
C MET A 143 -7.53 3.90 7.11
N VAL A 144 -6.86 4.48 6.12
CA VAL A 144 -6.27 3.70 5.02
C VAL A 144 -4.76 3.64 5.14
N ILE A 145 -4.24 2.42 5.06
CA ILE A 145 -2.82 2.09 5.07
C ILE A 145 -2.40 1.63 3.68
N LEU A 146 -1.28 2.15 3.17
CA LEU A 146 -0.71 1.80 1.87
C LEU A 146 0.65 1.14 1.98
N THR A 147 0.88 0.14 1.12
CA THR A 147 2.23 -0.39 0.82
C THR A 147 2.38 -0.69 -0.68
N GLY A 148 3.60 -0.54 -1.20
CA GLY A 148 3.91 -0.86 -2.59
C GLY A 148 3.42 0.16 -3.61
N CYS A 149 3.15 -0.29 -4.84
CA CYS A 149 2.92 0.57 -6.00
C CYS A 149 1.63 1.41 -5.92
N VAL A 150 0.64 0.96 -5.15
CA VAL A 150 -0.59 1.72 -4.93
C VAL A 150 -0.33 3.09 -4.30
N ALA A 151 0.75 3.25 -3.52
CA ALA A 151 1.16 4.53 -2.96
C ALA A 151 1.62 5.53 -4.04
N THR A 152 2.30 5.04 -5.09
CA THR A 152 2.70 5.87 -6.23
C THR A 152 1.50 6.39 -7.01
N VAL A 153 0.46 5.57 -7.18
CA VAL A 153 -0.78 6.05 -7.80
C VAL A 153 -1.52 7.00 -6.86
N ALA A 154 -1.60 6.69 -5.58
CA ALA A 154 -2.23 7.55 -4.59
C ALA A 154 -1.58 8.95 -4.55
N SER A 155 -0.26 9.05 -4.70
CA SER A 155 0.43 10.35 -4.72
C SER A 155 0.06 11.20 -5.92
N TYR A 156 -0.25 10.62 -7.08
CA TYR A 156 -0.71 11.37 -8.27
C TYR A 156 -2.09 12.03 -8.08
N HIS A 157 -2.78 11.70 -6.98
CA HIS A 157 -4.13 12.18 -6.69
C HIS A 157 -4.23 12.84 -5.31
N ASP A 158 -3.12 13.35 -4.78
CA ASP A 158 -3.03 14.05 -3.48
C ASP A 158 -3.48 13.22 -2.26
N LEU A 159 -3.65 11.90 -2.40
CA LEU A 159 -4.05 11.02 -1.29
C LEU A 159 -2.91 10.76 -0.30
N LEU A 160 -1.69 11.13 -0.66
CA LEU A 160 -0.51 11.15 0.21
C LEU A 160 -0.05 12.55 0.57
N LYS A 161 -0.79 13.60 0.19
CA LYS A 161 -0.43 14.98 0.47
C LYS A 161 -0.89 15.37 1.88
N PRO A 162 -0.02 15.91 2.75
CA PRO A 162 -0.46 16.52 3.99
C PRO A 162 -1.22 17.81 3.69
N ASP A 163 -2.53 17.83 3.91
CA ASP A 163 -3.40 18.98 3.66
C ASP A 163 -4.37 19.15 4.84
N PRO A 164 -4.33 20.28 5.57
CA PRO A 164 -5.18 20.48 6.75
C PRO A 164 -6.67 20.64 6.42
N SER A 165 -7.03 20.78 5.15
CA SER A 165 -8.44 20.76 4.72
C SER A 165 -9.02 19.34 4.61
N TYR A 166 -8.17 18.31 4.67
CA TYR A 166 -8.54 16.88 4.56
C TYR A 166 -9.60 16.60 3.47
N PRO A 167 -9.33 16.98 2.20
CA PRO A 167 -10.35 16.98 1.17
C PRO A 167 -10.89 15.57 0.90
N GLY A 168 -12.19 15.40 1.11
CA GLY A 168 -12.89 14.13 0.88
C GLY A 168 -12.72 13.08 1.97
N VAL A 169 -12.00 13.39 3.05
CA VAL A 169 -11.93 12.54 4.26
C VAL A 169 -13.20 12.76 5.08
N GLY A 170 -13.73 11.70 5.70
CA GLY A 170 -14.85 11.81 6.63
C GLY A 170 -14.49 12.68 7.84
N GLU A 171 -15.47 13.42 8.37
CA GLU A 171 -15.24 14.43 9.42
C GLU A 171 -14.61 13.82 10.68
N SER A 172 -15.05 12.62 11.07
CA SER A 172 -14.55 11.99 12.29
C SER A 172 -13.12 11.48 12.14
N LEU A 173 -12.78 10.94 10.97
CA LEU A 173 -11.40 10.56 10.67
C LEU A 173 -10.50 11.79 10.56
N ALA A 174 -10.96 12.88 9.93
CA ALA A 174 -10.21 14.13 9.82
C ALA A 174 -9.85 14.70 11.21
N ASP A 175 -10.80 14.71 12.15
CA ASP A 175 -10.56 15.15 13.53
C ASP A 175 -9.46 14.32 14.23
N VAL A 176 -9.44 13.00 14.01
CA VAL A 176 -8.40 12.13 14.57
C VAL A 176 -7.04 12.42 13.96
N MET A 177 -7.00 12.61 12.64
CA MET A 177 -5.77 12.95 11.93
C MET A 177 -5.21 14.29 12.37
N ASP A 178 -6.06 15.30 12.57
CA ASP A 178 -5.69 16.62 13.07
C ASP A 178 -5.14 16.55 14.51
N ALA A 179 -5.78 15.76 15.38
CA ALA A 179 -5.30 15.54 16.74
C ALA A 179 -3.91 14.89 16.76
N ILE A 180 -3.66 13.89 15.90
CA ILE A 180 -2.34 13.26 15.78
C ILE A 180 -1.31 14.26 15.20
N ALA A 181 -1.66 15.01 14.16
CA ALA A 181 -0.79 16.01 13.56
C ALA A 181 -0.38 17.07 14.60
N THR A 182 -1.36 17.65 15.29
CA THR A 182 -1.17 18.66 16.33
C THR A 182 -0.26 18.16 17.46
N ALA A 183 -0.50 16.94 17.97
CA ALA A 183 0.34 16.35 19.01
C ALA A 183 1.80 16.15 18.56
N ASN A 184 2.04 16.06 17.26
CA ASN A 184 3.36 15.89 16.66
C ASN A 184 3.97 17.19 16.12
N GLY A 185 3.29 18.33 16.27
CA GLY A 185 3.75 19.62 15.73
C GLY A 185 3.76 19.66 14.20
N LEU A 186 2.90 18.87 13.57
CA LEU A 186 2.69 18.83 12.12
C LEU A 186 1.46 19.66 11.77
N GLU A 187 1.45 20.23 10.55
CA GLU A 187 0.27 20.96 10.03
C GLU A 187 -0.88 20.01 9.69
N ALA A 188 -0.57 18.85 9.10
CA ALA A 188 -1.55 17.82 8.75
C ALA A 188 -0.87 16.47 8.54
N LEU A 189 -1.67 15.41 8.61
CA LEU A 189 -1.31 14.09 8.08
C LEU A 189 -1.88 13.91 6.66
N PRO A 190 -1.30 13.01 5.84
CA PRO A 190 -1.88 12.66 4.55
C PRO A 190 -3.12 11.77 4.70
N PRO A 191 -4.14 11.87 3.82
CA PRO A 191 -5.38 11.05 3.87
C PRO A 191 -5.17 9.54 3.94
N CYS A 192 -4.09 9.04 3.33
CA CYS A 192 -3.65 7.65 3.42
C CYS A 192 -2.24 7.57 4.00
N LEU A 193 -1.95 6.58 4.85
CA LEU A 193 -0.66 6.44 5.52
C LEU A 193 0.23 5.44 4.76
N PHE A 194 1.36 5.90 4.23
CA PHE A 194 2.28 5.06 3.47
C PHE A 194 3.33 4.39 4.36
N MET A 195 3.19 3.08 4.59
CA MET A 195 4.05 2.27 5.46
C MET A 195 5.25 1.64 4.75
N GLY A 196 5.39 1.83 3.43
CA GLY A 196 6.61 1.47 2.68
C GLY A 196 6.41 0.46 1.54
N ALA A 197 7.45 -0.29 1.24
CA ALA A 197 7.51 -1.23 0.13
C ALA A 197 6.59 -2.46 0.34
N CYS A 198 6.43 -3.32 -0.67
CA CYS A 198 5.59 -4.51 -0.55
C CYS A 198 6.00 -5.46 0.59
N VAL A 199 7.29 -5.49 0.95
CA VAL A 199 7.78 -6.29 2.09
C VAL A 199 7.37 -5.69 3.44
N ASP A 200 7.11 -4.38 3.48
CA ASP A 200 6.67 -3.67 4.68
C ASP A 200 5.19 -3.95 5.02
N ASN A 201 4.50 -4.81 4.26
CA ASN A 201 3.25 -5.43 4.74
C ASN A 201 3.43 -6.13 6.11
N SER A 202 4.65 -6.59 6.43
CA SER A 202 4.97 -7.12 7.76
C SER A 202 4.76 -6.10 8.88
N ARG A 203 4.98 -4.80 8.62
CA ARG A 203 4.76 -3.72 9.60
C ARG A 203 3.29 -3.58 9.97
N ILE A 204 2.39 -3.85 9.02
CA ILE A 204 0.95 -3.86 9.28
C ILE A 204 0.63 -4.94 10.32
N GLU A 205 1.23 -6.13 10.21
CA GLU A 205 1.04 -7.19 11.19
C GLU A 205 1.62 -6.85 12.57
N GLU A 206 2.73 -6.12 12.66
CA GLU A 206 3.25 -5.62 13.95
C GLU A 206 2.22 -4.71 14.65
N VAL A 207 1.60 -3.79 13.91
CA VAL A 207 0.53 -2.92 14.43
C VAL A 207 -0.70 -3.72 14.83
N LEU A 208 -1.14 -4.67 13.98
CA LEU A 208 -2.29 -5.54 14.28
C LEU A 208 -2.06 -6.37 15.53
N ASN A 209 -0.86 -6.94 15.70
CA ASN A 209 -0.48 -7.68 16.91
C ASN A 209 -0.53 -6.79 18.15
N ALA A 210 -0.01 -5.56 18.08
CA ALA A 210 -0.06 -4.61 19.19
C ALA A 210 -1.51 -4.29 19.60
N VAL A 211 -2.38 -4.00 18.63
CA VAL A 211 -3.80 -3.70 18.84
C VAL A 211 -4.56 -4.91 19.40
N ALA A 212 -4.37 -6.10 18.80
CA ALA A 212 -4.99 -7.34 19.24
C ALA A 212 -4.61 -7.67 20.70
N ASN A 213 -3.32 -7.56 21.03
CA ASN A 213 -2.82 -7.78 22.39
C ASN A 213 -3.40 -6.77 23.38
N HIS A 214 -3.46 -5.49 23.02
CA HIS A 214 -4.04 -4.45 23.88
C HIS A 214 -5.53 -4.68 24.15
N LEU A 215 -6.26 -5.22 23.17
CA LEU A 215 -7.68 -5.57 23.30
C LEU A 215 -7.92 -6.97 23.90
N ASN A 216 -6.89 -7.79 24.06
CA ASN A 216 -6.98 -9.20 24.42
C ASN A 216 -7.96 -9.98 23.51
N VAL A 217 -7.84 -9.76 22.20
CA VAL A 217 -8.62 -10.43 21.14
C VAL A 217 -7.67 -11.00 20.10
N ARG A 218 -8.18 -11.83 19.19
CA ARG A 218 -7.45 -12.27 18.01
C ARG A 218 -7.54 -11.26 16.87
N ILE A 219 -6.59 -11.27 15.94
CA ILE A 219 -6.57 -10.39 14.75
C ILE A 219 -7.85 -10.53 13.93
N ASP A 220 -8.37 -11.75 13.78
CA ASP A 220 -9.60 -12.04 13.03
C ASP A 220 -10.86 -11.41 13.64
N GLN A 221 -10.79 -10.87 14.84
CA GLN A 221 -11.88 -10.14 15.49
C GLN A 221 -11.79 -8.62 15.26
N LEU A 222 -10.64 -8.11 14.80
CA LEU A 222 -10.44 -6.68 14.61
C LEU A 222 -11.27 -6.15 13.42
N PRO A 223 -11.73 -4.89 13.47
CA PRO A 223 -12.47 -4.25 12.39
C PRO A 223 -11.52 -3.78 11.27
N VAL A 224 -10.88 -4.75 10.61
CA VAL A 224 -9.85 -4.53 9.59
C VAL A 224 -10.11 -5.31 8.31
N ALA A 225 -9.63 -4.78 7.19
CA ALA A 225 -9.69 -5.42 5.88
C ALA A 225 -8.39 -5.22 5.08
N ALA A 226 -8.14 -6.10 4.11
CA ALA A 226 -7.06 -5.99 3.15
C ALA A 226 -7.63 -5.91 1.72
N SER A 227 -6.93 -5.22 0.82
CA SER A 227 -7.35 -5.03 -0.56
C SER A 227 -6.16 -4.95 -1.50
N ALA A 228 -6.16 -5.75 -2.56
CA ALA A 228 -5.26 -5.64 -3.70
C ALA A 228 -6.07 -5.40 -4.99
N PRO A 229 -6.49 -4.14 -5.26
CA PRO A 229 -7.48 -3.82 -6.29
C PRO A 229 -6.99 -4.04 -7.72
N GLU A 230 -5.68 -3.99 -7.93
CA GLU A 230 -5.07 -4.04 -9.27
C GLU A 230 -3.84 -4.97 -9.31
N TYR A 231 -3.91 -6.08 -8.56
CA TYR A 231 -2.76 -6.98 -8.47
C TYR A 231 -2.36 -7.56 -9.84
N ILE A 232 -1.04 -7.65 -10.07
CA ILE A 232 -0.48 -8.23 -11.29
C ILE A 232 0.69 -9.17 -11.00
N ALA A 233 1.55 -8.82 -10.03
CA ALA A 233 2.70 -9.63 -9.69
C ALA A 233 2.28 -10.83 -8.83
N GLU A 234 2.90 -11.98 -9.08
CA GLU A 234 2.67 -13.21 -8.31
C GLU A 234 2.87 -13.02 -6.82
N LYS A 235 3.75 -12.08 -6.41
CA LYS A 235 3.97 -11.68 -5.01
C LYS A 235 2.68 -11.29 -4.27
N ALA A 236 1.67 -10.75 -4.96
CA ALA A 236 0.41 -10.39 -4.33
C ALA A 236 -0.40 -11.62 -3.86
N ILE A 237 -0.19 -12.79 -4.49
CA ILE A 237 -0.87 -14.04 -4.13
C ILE A 237 -0.47 -14.54 -2.73
N PRO A 238 0.82 -14.80 -2.40
CA PRO A 238 1.20 -15.23 -1.06
C PRO A 238 0.89 -14.16 0.00
N ILE A 239 0.95 -12.86 -0.34
CA ILE A 239 0.52 -11.79 0.58
C ILE A 239 -0.98 -11.93 0.89
N GLY A 240 -1.81 -12.14 -0.13
CA GLY A 240 -3.24 -12.38 0.06
C GLY A 240 -3.52 -13.61 0.94
N PHE A 241 -2.82 -14.72 0.71
CA PHE A 241 -2.96 -15.93 1.52
C PHE A 241 -2.54 -15.71 2.98
N TRP A 242 -1.45 -14.97 3.20
CA TRP A 242 -1.02 -14.57 4.54
C TRP A 242 -2.10 -13.73 5.24
N ALA A 243 -2.68 -12.73 4.57
CA ALA A 243 -3.71 -11.87 5.15
C ALA A 243 -4.96 -12.67 5.53
N VAL A 244 -5.41 -13.57 4.65
CA VAL A 244 -6.50 -14.51 4.94
C VAL A 244 -6.16 -15.42 6.11
N SER A 245 -4.91 -15.89 6.21
CA SER A 245 -4.46 -16.77 7.31
C SER A 245 -4.39 -16.06 8.66
N LEU A 246 -4.17 -14.74 8.67
CA LEU A 246 -4.33 -13.89 9.85
C LEU A 246 -5.80 -13.63 10.22
N GLY A 247 -6.73 -14.10 9.39
CA GLY A 247 -8.17 -13.95 9.57
C GLY A 247 -8.75 -12.65 9.02
N ILE A 248 -8.01 -12.00 8.12
CA ILE A 248 -8.42 -10.72 7.52
C ILE A 248 -9.25 -10.99 6.27
N PHE A 249 -10.39 -10.30 6.15
CA PHE A 249 -11.13 -10.24 4.90
C PHE A 249 -10.27 -9.58 3.82
N THR A 250 -10.01 -10.30 2.74
CA THR A 250 -9.01 -9.90 1.74
C THR A 250 -9.64 -9.78 0.36
N HIS A 251 -9.81 -8.55 -0.09
CA HIS A 251 -10.27 -8.25 -1.43
C HIS A 251 -9.15 -8.37 -2.47
N ILE A 252 -9.46 -8.93 -3.63
CA ILE A 252 -8.64 -8.89 -4.84
C ILE A 252 -9.49 -8.40 -6.01
N GLY A 253 -8.99 -7.42 -6.76
CA GLY A 253 -9.79 -6.75 -7.79
C GLY A 253 -9.79 -7.44 -9.15
N ASP A 254 -9.13 -8.59 -9.28
CA ASP A 254 -9.14 -9.39 -10.49
C ASP A 254 -9.27 -10.88 -10.16
N GLN A 255 -9.73 -11.67 -11.12
CA GLN A 255 -9.96 -13.08 -10.90
C GLN A 255 -8.65 -13.87 -11.03
N PRO A 256 -8.20 -14.60 -10.00
CA PRO A 256 -7.04 -15.49 -10.12
C PRO A 256 -7.39 -16.70 -11.00
N ASN A 257 -6.36 -17.38 -11.51
CA ASN A 257 -6.48 -18.55 -12.39
C ASN A 257 -6.96 -19.84 -11.67
N VAL A 258 -8.08 -19.73 -10.94
CA VAL A 258 -8.72 -20.79 -10.14
C VAL A 258 -10.19 -21.01 -10.52
N ALA A 259 -10.73 -20.13 -11.38
CA ALA A 259 -12.13 -20.08 -11.80
C ALA A 259 -12.70 -21.42 -12.31
N ALA A 260 -11.84 -22.24 -12.93
CA ALA A 260 -12.24 -23.51 -13.52
C ALA A 260 -12.63 -24.58 -12.47
N SER A 261 -12.23 -24.42 -11.20
CA SER A 261 -12.53 -25.36 -10.14
C SER A 261 -13.47 -24.74 -9.11
N LYS A 262 -14.77 -25.09 -9.18
CA LYS A 262 -15.77 -24.67 -8.19
C LYS A 262 -15.35 -25.02 -6.76
N ARG A 263 -14.65 -26.14 -6.57
CA ARG A 263 -14.14 -26.56 -5.27
C ARG A 263 -13.06 -25.61 -4.76
N VAL A 264 -12.14 -25.18 -5.61
CA VAL A 264 -11.08 -24.23 -5.23
C VAL A 264 -11.67 -22.85 -4.97
N VAL A 265 -12.60 -22.39 -5.81
CA VAL A 265 -13.29 -21.11 -5.58
C VAL A 265 -14.00 -21.11 -4.23
N LYS A 266 -14.84 -22.12 -3.96
CA LYS A 266 -15.53 -22.25 -2.67
C LYS A 266 -14.56 -22.30 -1.50
N TRP A 267 -13.44 -23.03 -1.66
CA TRP A 267 -12.44 -23.08 -0.60
C TRP A 267 -11.89 -21.70 -0.27
N LEU A 268 -11.50 -20.93 -1.28
CA LEU A 268 -10.89 -19.61 -1.14
C LEU A 268 -11.86 -18.53 -0.63
N THR A 269 -13.13 -18.61 -1.04
CA THR A 269 -14.13 -17.57 -0.73
C THR A 269 -14.99 -17.88 0.50
N ASP A 270 -15.13 -19.16 0.87
CA ASP A 270 -16.06 -19.57 1.93
C ASP A 270 -15.35 -20.42 2.99
N ASP A 271 -14.75 -21.56 2.62
CA ASP A 271 -14.24 -22.55 3.60
C ASP A 271 -13.07 -22.01 4.44
N MET A 272 -12.25 -21.12 3.87
CA MET A 272 -11.15 -20.48 4.60
C MET A 272 -11.64 -19.62 5.77
N GLU A 273 -12.84 -19.04 5.69
CA GLU A 273 -13.39 -18.21 6.76
C GLU A 273 -13.69 -19.05 8.00
N GLU A 274 -14.15 -20.29 7.83
CA GLU A 274 -14.42 -21.22 8.93
C GLU A 274 -13.14 -21.66 9.65
N ILE A 275 -12.00 -21.66 8.95
CA ILE A 275 -10.71 -22.13 9.48
C ILE A 275 -9.91 -20.98 10.09
N PHE A 276 -9.79 -19.87 9.37
CA PHE A 276 -8.90 -18.76 9.70
C PHE A 276 -9.63 -17.50 10.18
N GLY A 277 -10.93 -17.36 9.90
CA GLY A 277 -11.71 -16.15 10.15
C GLY A 277 -11.66 -15.11 9.03
N GLY A 278 -10.81 -15.33 8.02
CA GLY A 278 -10.62 -14.50 6.84
C GLY A 278 -10.93 -15.28 5.56
N LYS A 279 -11.17 -14.56 4.46
CA LYS A 279 -11.49 -15.12 3.15
C LYS A 279 -11.12 -14.18 2.03
N PHE A 280 -11.05 -14.73 0.81
CA PHE A 280 -10.94 -13.92 -0.39
C PHE A 280 -12.31 -13.40 -0.85
N TYR A 281 -12.29 -12.17 -1.36
CA TYR A 281 -13.41 -11.56 -2.06
C TYR A 281 -12.94 -11.01 -3.40
N VAL A 282 -13.59 -11.43 -4.48
CA VAL A 282 -13.21 -11.06 -5.85
C VAL A 282 -14.25 -10.10 -6.40
N GLU A 283 -13.86 -8.85 -6.65
CA GLU A 283 -14.74 -7.81 -7.18
C GLU A 283 -13.93 -6.72 -7.88
N ALA A 284 -14.24 -6.43 -9.15
CA ALA A 284 -13.48 -5.43 -9.90
C ALA A 284 -14.00 -4.00 -9.68
N ASP A 285 -15.26 -3.84 -9.30
CA ASP A 285 -15.91 -2.55 -9.09
C ASP A 285 -15.46 -1.93 -7.75
N PRO A 286 -14.72 -0.81 -7.76
CA PRO A 286 -14.17 -0.22 -6.53
C PRO A 286 -15.26 0.24 -5.55
N TYR A 287 -16.44 0.64 -6.03
CA TYR A 287 -17.53 1.09 -5.18
C TYR A 287 -18.20 -0.09 -4.47
N LYS A 288 -18.39 -1.21 -5.17
CA LYS A 288 -18.89 -2.45 -4.54
C LYS A 288 -17.88 -3.00 -3.54
N THR A 289 -16.60 -2.95 -3.87
CA THR A 289 -15.53 -3.33 -2.95
C THR A 289 -15.52 -2.46 -1.70
N ALA A 290 -15.58 -1.13 -1.84
CA ALA A 290 -15.65 -0.21 -0.71
C ALA A 290 -16.85 -0.52 0.19
N LYS A 291 -18.04 -0.66 -0.42
CA LYS A 291 -19.25 -1.06 0.30
C LYS A 291 -19.05 -2.37 1.06
N LYS A 292 -18.46 -3.38 0.42
CA LYS A 292 -18.27 -4.68 1.07
C LYS A 292 -17.26 -4.64 2.21
N ILE A 293 -16.16 -3.89 2.05
CA ILE A 293 -15.17 -3.66 3.11
C ILE A 293 -15.82 -2.98 4.31
N ILE A 294 -16.62 -1.93 4.08
CA ILE A 294 -17.34 -1.22 5.14
C ILE A 294 -18.32 -2.16 5.85
N GLU A 295 -19.10 -2.97 5.12
CA GLU A 295 -19.99 -3.96 5.71
C GLU A 295 -19.26 -4.94 6.64
N VAL A 296 -18.12 -5.48 6.19
CA VAL A 296 -17.31 -6.42 6.97
C VAL A 296 -16.73 -5.75 8.22
N ILE A 297 -16.21 -4.54 8.08
CA ILE A 297 -15.69 -3.75 9.20
C ILE A 297 -16.80 -3.53 10.24
N ASP A 298 -17.98 -3.09 9.80
CA ASP A 298 -19.13 -2.88 10.69
C ASP A 298 -19.63 -4.20 11.33
N GLU A 299 -19.54 -5.34 10.64
CA GLU A 299 -19.84 -6.66 11.23
C GLU A 299 -18.87 -7.02 12.36
N LYS A 300 -17.56 -6.81 12.16
CA LYS A 300 -16.54 -7.07 13.18
C LYS A 300 -16.69 -6.12 14.38
N ARG A 301 -16.99 -4.84 14.14
CA ARG A 301 -17.33 -3.87 15.20
C ARG A 301 -18.49 -4.35 16.07
N ARG A 302 -19.62 -4.73 15.44
CA ARG A 302 -20.79 -5.26 16.17
C ARG A 302 -20.46 -6.51 16.98
N ALA A 303 -19.62 -7.40 16.44
CA ALA A 303 -19.17 -8.60 17.15
C ALA A 303 -18.30 -8.28 18.38
N LEU A 304 -17.56 -7.16 18.35
CA LEU A 304 -16.80 -6.62 19.49
C LEU A 304 -17.66 -5.79 20.46
N GLY A 305 -18.91 -5.50 20.12
CA GLY A 305 -19.81 -4.67 20.93
C GLY A 305 -19.54 -3.17 20.85
N ILE A 306 -18.95 -2.71 19.74
CA ILE A 306 -18.63 -1.30 19.43
C ILE A 306 -19.22 -0.84 18.09
#